data_AF-A0A947BC69-F1
#
_entry.id   AF-A0A947BC69-F1
#
_cell.length_a   1.000
_cell.length_b   1.000
_cell.length_c   1.000
_cell.angle_alpha   90.00
_cell.angle_beta   90.00
_cell.angle_gamma   90.00
#
_symmetry.space_group_name_H-M   'P 1'
#
loop_
_entity.id
_entity.type
_entity.pdbx_description
1 polymer ?
#
loop_
_entity_poly.entity_id
_entity_poly.type
_entity_poly.pdbx_seq_one_letter_code
_entity_poly.pdbx_strand_id
1 'polypeptide(L)' 'MKDQARVVVIGGGIAGCSALYHLTREGWSDVMLMERDELT' A
#
# COMPACT_ATOMS: atom_id res chain seq x y z
N MET A 1 5.31 0.17 14.60
CA MET A 1 4.78 0.61 13.29
C MET A 1 5.28 2.03 13.04
N LYS A 2 5.38 2.48 11.79
CA LYS A 2 5.64 3.90 11.51
C LYS A 2 4.35 4.69 11.74
N ASP A 3 4.44 5.83 12.40
CA ASP A 3 3.28 6.71 12.65
C ASP A 3 2.94 7.60 11.46
N GLN A 4 3.83 7.64 10.46
CA GLN A 4 3.70 8.41 9.24
C GLN A 4 4.12 7.57 8.04
N ALA A 5 3.47 7.81 6.91
CA ALA A 5 3.84 7.29 5.60
C ALA A 5 3.55 8.36 4.56
N ARG A 6 4.37 8.43 3.50
CA ARG A 6 4.15 9.33 2.36
C ARG A 6 2.85 8.99 1.62
N VAL A 7 2.49 7.70 1.55
CA VAL A 7 1.22 7.22 0.97
C VAL A 7 0.68 6.07 1.80
N VAL A 8 -0.61 6.10 2.11
CA VAL A 8 -1.35 4.97 2.67
C VAL A 8 -2.42 4.53 1.66
N VAL A 9 -2.32 3.30 1.19
CA VAL A 9 -3.32 2.65 0.33
C VAL A 9 -4.28 1.87 1.22
N ILE A 10 -5.57 2.21 1.17
CA ILE A 10 -6.62 1.57 1.98
C ILE A 10 -7.42 0.64 1.07
N GLY A 11 -7.38 -0.66 1.38
CA GLY A 11 -8.00 -1.74 0.59
C GLY A 11 -6.95 -2.63 -0.07
N GLY A 12 -6.97 -3.93 0.26
CA GLY A 12 -6.04 -4.98 -0.16
C GLY A 12 -6.49 -5.81 -1.36
N GLY A 13 -7.55 -5.39 -2.06
CA GLY A 13 -7.94 -6.01 -3.33
C GLY A 13 -6.99 -5.65 -4.49
N ILE A 14 -7.28 -6.17 -5.70
CA ILE A 14 -6.40 -6.04 -6.88
C ILE A 14 -5.98 -4.60 -7.18
N ALA A 15 -6.89 -3.63 -7.03
CA ALA A 15 -6.59 -2.22 -7.30
C ALA A 15 -5.59 -1.64 -6.28
N GLY A 16 -5.74 -1.96 -4.99
CA GLY A 16 -4.86 -1.45 -3.94
C GLY A 16 -3.48 -2.10 -4.00
N CYS A 17 -3.42 -3.41 -4.19
CA CYS A 17 -2.16 -4.14 -4.39
C CYS A 17 -1.43 -3.67 -5.66
N SER A 18 -2.16 -3.45 -6.76
CA SER A 18 -1.58 -2.90 -8.00
C SER A 18 -1.02 -1.49 -7.78
N ALA A 19 -1.76 -0.61 -7.10
CA ALA A 19 -1.28 0.74 -6.77
C ALA A 19 0.00 0.69 -5.91
N LEU A 20 0.03 -0.12 -4.85
CA LEU A 20 1.22 -0.30 -4.00
C LEU A 20 2.41 -0.83 -4.80
N TYR A 21 2.18 -1.85 -5.63
CA TYR A 21 3.22 -2.45 -6.49
C TYR A 21 3.83 -1.41 -7.43
N HIS A 22 3.01 -0.63 -8.13
CA HIS A 22 3.53 0.38 -9.05
C HIS A 22 4.25 1.50 -8.30
N LEU A 23 3.75 1.97 -7.16
CA LEU A 23 4.44 2.97 -6.35
C LEU A 23 5.84 2.50 -5.93
N THR A 24 5.95 1.28 -5.41
CA THR A 24 7.25 0.71 -5.00
C THR A 24 8.19 0.49 -6.19
N ARG A 25 7.65 0.06 -7.34
CA ARG A 25 8.42 -0.11 -8.58
C ARG A 25 8.94 1.22 -9.15
N GLU A 26 8.20 2.32 -9.00
CA GLU A 26 8.65 3.67 -9.34
C GLU A 26 9.60 4.27 -8.28
N GLY A 27 10.08 3.47 -7.32
CA GLY A 27 11.09 3.85 -6.34
C GLY A 27 10.57 4.48 -5.05
N TRP A 28 9.25 4.44 -4.80
CA TRP A 28 8.70 4.94 -3.54
C TRP A 28 8.90 3.91 -2.43
N SER A 29 9.65 4.28 -1.40
CA SER A 29 10.00 3.39 -0.28
C SER A 29 9.16 3.61 0.99
N ASP A 30 8.40 4.70 1.05
CA ASP A 30 7.59 5.07 2.23
C ASP A 30 6.09 5.00 1.91
N VAL A 31 5.64 3.80 1.53
CA VAL A 31 4.24 3.51 1.21
C VAL A 31 3.74 2.35 2.07
N MET A 32 2.49 2.43 2.51
CA MET A 32 1.85 1.42 3.37
C MET A 32 0.52 0.97 2.76
N LEU A 33 0.23 -0.34 2.82
CA LEU A 33 -1.10 -0.87 2.53
C LEU A 33 -1.80 -1.26 3.83
N MET A 34 -3.05 -0.87 3.97
CA MET A 34 -3.92 -1.29 5.08
C MET A 34 -5.16 -1.99 4.52
N GLU A 35 -5.45 -3.17 5.05
CA GLU A 35 -6.68 -3.93 4.82
C GLU A 35 -7.32 -4.24 6.17
N ARG A 36 -8.64 -4.36 6.22
CA ARG A 36 -9.41 -4.67 7.42
C ARG A 36 -9.18 -6.12 7.86
N ASP A 37 -9.21 -7.04 6.90
CA ASP A 37 -9.12 -8.47 7.12
C ASP A 37 -7.84 -9.04 6.45
N GLU A 38 -7.98 -10.09 5.64
CA GLU A 38 -6.89 -10.69 4.86
C GLU A 38 -6.86 -10.15 3.43
N LEU A 39 -5.70 -10.23 2.78
CA LEU A 39 -5.59 -9.92 1.35
C LEU A 39 -6.48 -10.88 0.54
N THR A 40 -7.16 -10.34 -0.48
CA THR A 40 -7.97 -11.12 -1.43
C THR A 40 -7.23 -11.34 -2.74
#